data_AF-A0A2U1M2J2-F1
#
_entry.id   AF-A0A2U1M2J2-F1
#
_cell.length_a   1.000
_cell.length_b   1.000
_cell.length_c   1.000
_cell.angle_alpha   90.00
_cell.angle_beta   90.00
_cell.angle_gamma   90.00
#
_symmetry.space_group_name_H-M   'P 1'
#
loop_
_entity.id
_entity.type
_entity.pdbx_description
1 polymer ?
#
loop_
_entity_poly.entity_id
_entity_poly.type
_entity_poly.pdbx_seq_one_letter_code
_entity_poly.pdbx_strand_id
1 'polypeptide(L)'
;MKVVLKETIGFGTRSNKKAQGWYLNCGSSVHVCYSRDMFLDYESMRDHEVILDNKDHLDVAGIGTVVIRFDTDKVLTLSNVLHIPKISKCYVSVAKLDDLGYIISFLGWVGVITKSQEVIGKGYVVGDGLVYRLSLLGDRPVRKMIANEHPVADYNPMHKGDDDDVAGIGMSVLELTVDEANDSGFTITFGGGQYVIKQGDVVVQKGYKGDDLYKMDLIKEPSPLAKVVHHETIGLFGIEHPELTKARARGWYVLARCTRHVCNSRDMFVDYRPATGHEVVLEDDNRVAVVGYGTVKLQLTTGKVLTLKKVFHMPTIVKCCISAKKLKEMGFSLCFDAEGCYVKKGDQIVGNGFVEDGLFRLGVIDELSGGNQA
;
A
#
# COMPACT_ATOMS: atom_id res chain seq x y z
N MET A 1 16.33 12.85 -42.34
CA MET A 1 16.89 11.99 -41.28
C MET A 1 16.41 12.58 -39.96
N LYS A 2 15.77 11.79 -39.09
CA LYS A 2 15.25 12.33 -37.83
C LYS A 2 16.34 12.39 -36.77
N VAL A 3 16.29 13.42 -35.93
CA VAL A 3 17.08 13.55 -34.72
C VAL A 3 16.39 12.73 -33.63
N VAL A 4 17.10 11.72 -33.11
CA VAL A 4 16.61 10.92 -31.99
C VAL A 4 17.02 11.61 -30.69
N LEU A 5 16.04 12.06 -29.92
CA LEU A 5 16.25 12.57 -28.57
C LEU A 5 16.52 11.38 -27.64
N LYS A 6 17.56 11.50 -26.80
CA LYS A 6 17.95 10.48 -25.83
C LYS A 6 17.11 10.57 -24.55
N GLU A 7 15.80 10.53 -24.71
CA GLU A 7 14.86 10.64 -23.60
C GLU A 7 14.16 9.30 -23.36
N THR A 8 13.93 8.97 -22.10
CA THR A 8 13.20 7.79 -21.66
C THR A 8 11.80 8.20 -21.21
N ILE A 9 10.79 7.53 -21.76
CA ILE A 9 9.39 7.71 -21.42
C ILE A 9 8.86 6.30 -21.20
N GLY A 10 8.64 5.92 -19.93
CA GLY A 10 8.33 4.55 -19.49
C GLY A 10 7.24 3.79 -20.27
N PHE A 11 7.14 2.48 -20.07
CA PHE A 11 6.23 1.56 -20.79
C PHE A 11 4.76 2.03 -20.98
N GLY A 12 4.14 1.64 -22.11
CA GLY A 12 2.68 1.59 -22.27
C GLY A 12 1.97 2.91 -22.62
N THR A 13 2.69 3.91 -23.12
CA THR A 13 2.11 5.25 -23.34
C THR A 13 1.30 5.41 -24.62
N ARG A 14 1.28 4.44 -25.53
CA ARG A 14 0.57 4.56 -26.81
C ARG A 14 -0.88 4.09 -26.69
N SER A 15 -1.82 5.01 -26.87
CA SER A 15 -3.25 4.69 -27.00
C SER A 15 -3.96 5.76 -27.82
N ASN A 16 -5.00 5.34 -28.54
CA ASN A 16 -5.92 6.26 -29.23
C ASN A 16 -6.85 6.98 -28.25
N LYS A 17 -6.96 6.52 -27.00
CA LYS A 17 -7.70 7.20 -25.94
C LYS A 17 -6.77 8.08 -25.12
N LYS A 18 -7.08 9.37 -25.04
CA LYS A 18 -6.36 10.34 -24.19
C LYS A 18 -6.95 10.33 -22.79
N ALA A 19 -6.13 10.09 -21.78
CA ALA A 19 -6.53 10.25 -20.39
C ALA A 19 -6.50 11.74 -20.01
N GLN A 20 -7.44 12.16 -19.17
CA GLN A 20 -7.48 13.51 -18.65
C GLN A 20 -6.61 13.66 -17.39
N GLY A 21 -5.82 14.73 -17.35
CA GLY A 21 -4.97 15.08 -16.20
C GLY A 21 -3.50 14.78 -16.43
N TRP A 22 -2.73 14.96 -15.36
CA TRP A 22 -1.27 14.81 -15.31
C TRP A 22 -0.88 13.71 -14.34
N TYR A 23 0.18 12.97 -14.66
CA TYR A 23 0.56 11.77 -13.92
C TYR A 23 2.04 11.83 -13.53
N LEU A 24 2.39 11.55 -12.28
CA LEU A 24 3.79 11.37 -11.89
C LEU A 24 4.34 10.08 -12.49
N ASN A 25 5.54 10.18 -13.08
CA ASN A 25 6.24 9.05 -13.67
C ASN A 25 7.70 9.03 -13.21
N CYS A 26 8.08 8.00 -12.45
CA CYS A 26 9.45 7.80 -11.97
C CYS A 26 10.38 7.21 -13.05
N GLY A 27 9.82 6.56 -14.06
CA GLY A 27 10.54 5.99 -15.21
C GLY A 27 10.62 6.91 -16.41
N SER A 28 10.45 8.22 -16.23
CA SER A 28 10.60 9.18 -17.33
C SER A 28 11.67 10.22 -17.04
N SER A 29 12.55 10.46 -18.01
CA SER A 29 13.61 11.47 -17.95
C SER A 29 13.12 12.87 -18.33
N VAL A 30 11.90 13.00 -18.87
CA VAL A 30 11.39 14.26 -19.40
C VAL A 30 9.90 14.44 -19.12
N HIS A 31 9.44 15.68 -19.02
CA HIS A 31 8.01 15.98 -18.98
C HIS A 31 7.41 15.80 -20.38
N VAL A 32 6.26 15.15 -20.48
CA VAL A 32 5.60 14.93 -21.78
C VAL A 32 4.13 15.27 -21.75
N CYS A 33 3.64 15.81 -22.86
CA CYS A 33 2.25 16.19 -23.05
C CYS A 33 1.77 15.75 -24.43
N TYR A 34 0.52 15.31 -24.55
CA TYR A 34 -0.06 14.94 -25.85
C TYR A 34 -0.77 16.08 -26.56
N SER A 35 -1.04 17.21 -25.88
CA SER A 35 -1.86 18.28 -26.40
C SER A 35 -1.10 19.59 -26.49
N ARG A 36 -1.05 20.17 -27.68
CA ARG A 36 -0.45 21.48 -27.95
C ARG A 36 -1.07 22.61 -27.13
N ASP A 37 -2.36 22.52 -26.83
CA ASP A 37 -3.13 23.59 -26.19
C ASP A 37 -2.80 23.77 -24.70
N MET A 38 -2.07 22.82 -24.10
CA MET A 38 -1.66 22.88 -22.68
C MET A 38 -0.40 23.74 -22.45
N PHE A 39 0.22 24.22 -23.52
CA PHE A 39 1.50 24.92 -23.48
C PHE A 39 1.32 26.43 -23.46
N LEU A 40 2.01 27.09 -22.53
CA LEU A 40 2.08 28.55 -22.43
C LEU A 40 2.92 29.16 -23.55
N ASP A 41 4.09 28.57 -23.79
CA ASP A 41 4.98 28.89 -24.90
C ASP A 41 5.30 27.61 -25.68
N TYR A 42 5.81 27.75 -26.90
CA TYR A 42 6.06 26.57 -27.73
C TYR A 42 6.97 26.85 -28.91
N GLU A 43 7.85 25.90 -29.14
CA GLU A 43 8.69 25.78 -30.31
C GLU A 43 8.30 24.51 -31.07
N SER A 44 7.91 24.67 -32.33
CA SER A 44 7.62 23.54 -33.21
C SER A 44 8.91 22.81 -33.58
N MET A 45 8.94 21.49 -33.42
CA MET A 45 10.06 20.65 -33.82
C MET A 45 9.68 19.84 -35.05
N ARG A 46 10.57 19.80 -36.04
CA ARG A 46 10.45 18.95 -37.24
C ARG A 46 11.54 17.90 -37.23
N ASP A 47 11.22 16.71 -37.71
CA ASP A 47 12.18 15.60 -37.81
C ASP A 47 12.82 15.21 -36.45
N HIS A 48 12.09 15.31 -35.34
CA HIS A 48 12.54 14.84 -34.03
C HIS A 48 11.69 13.67 -33.56
N GLU A 49 12.31 12.70 -32.89
CA GLU A 49 11.61 11.57 -32.28
C GLU A 49 12.24 11.15 -30.96
N VAL A 50 11.45 10.43 -30.16
CA VAL A 50 11.89 9.72 -28.96
C VAL A 50 11.71 8.23 -29.17
N ILE A 51 12.57 7.44 -28.53
CA ILE A 51 12.46 5.97 -28.51
C ILE A 51 11.94 5.57 -27.13
N LEU A 52 10.81 4.89 -27.10
CA LEU A 52 10.21 4.35 -25.88
C LEU A 52 10.93 3.07 -25.44
N ASP A 53 10.69 2.62 -24.21
CA ASP A 53 11.27 1.38 -23.66
C ASP A 53 10.93 0.13 -24.49
N ASN A 54 9.76 0.12 -25.12
CA ASN A 54 9.32 -0.96 -26.02
C ASN A 54 9.93 -0.86 -27.43
N LYS A 55 10.89 0.05 -27.65
CA LYS A 55 11.54 0.38 -28.93
C LYS A 55 10.63 1.06 -29.95
N ASP A 56 9.43 1.49 -29.56
CA ASP A 56 8.59 2.30 -30.45
C ASP A 56 9.20 3.69 -30.63
N HIS A 57 9.09 4.21 -31.86
CA HIS A 57 9.51 5.56 -32.21
C HIS A 57 8.28 6.48 -32.24
N LEU A 58 8.33 7.58 -31.48
CA LEU A 58 7.27 8.59 -31.47
C LEU A 58 7.80 9.95 -31.91
N ASP A 59 7.06 10.59 -32.82
CA ASP A 59 7.36 11.94 -33.29
C ASP A 59 7.17 12.96 -32.17
N VAL A 60 8.17 13.83 -32.01
CA VAL A 60 8.10 15.01 -31.14
C VAL A 60 7.69 16.19 -32.00
N ALA A 61 6.48 16.70 -31.77
CA ALA A 61 5.92 17.81 -32.55
C ALA A 61 6.44 19.17 -32.09
N GLY A 62 6.90 19.28 -30.85
CA GLY A 62 7.52 20.50 -30.32
C GLY A 62 7.88 20.41 -28.84
N ILE A 63 8.33 21.53 -28.30
CA ILE A 63 8.78 21.68 -26.91
C ILE A 63 8.30 23.02 -26.36
N GLY A 64 8.08 23.12 -25.05
CA GLY A 64 7.76 24.40 -24.43
C GLY A 64 7.43 24.29 -22.95
N THR A 65 6.80 25.33 -22.41
CA THR A 65 6.44 25.44 -20.99
C THR A 65 4.98 25.09 -20.76
N VAL A 66 4.69 24.35 -19.69
CA VAL A 66 3.34 24.03 -19.21
C VAL A 66 3.18 24.50 -17.77
N VAL A 67 1.98 24.98 -17.42
CA VAL A 67 1.63 25.38 -16.05
C VAL A 67 0.57 24.43 -15.50
N ILE A 68 0.87 23.80 -14.37
CA ILE A 68 -0.03 22.92 -13.63
C ILE A 68 -0.51 23.66 -12.36
N ARG A 69 -1.82 23.69 -12.14
CA ARG A 69 -2.44 24.30 -10.94
C ARG A 69 -3.02 23.20 -10.07
N PHE A 70 -2.53 23.09 -8.84
CA PHE A 70 -3.02 22.11 -7.87
C PHE A 70 -4.28 22.62 -7.16
N ASP A 71 -5.03 21.69 -6.58
CA ASP A 71 -6.18 21.97 -5.69
C ASP A 71 -5.78 22.60 -4.34
N THR A 72 -4.48 22.66 -4.05
CA THR A 72 -3.85 23.42 -2.96
C THR A 72 -3.66 24.90 -3.29
N ASP A 73 -4.17 25.36 -4.43
CA ASP A 73 -3.93 26.68 -5.05
C ASP A 73 -2.46 26.99 -5.40
N LYS A 74 -1.57 26.00 -5.27
CA LYS A 74 -0.16 26.12 -5.68
C LYS A 74 0.01 25.84 -7.17
N VAL A 75 1.06 26.43 -7.73
CA VAL A 75 1.36 26.36 -9.16
C VAL A 75 2.72 25.71 -9.38
N LEU A 76 2.78 24.77 -10.32
CA LEU A 76 3.99 24.13 -10.79
C LEU A 76 4.19 24.44 -12.27
N THR A 77 5.25 25.16 -12.58
CA THR A 77 5.65 25.47 -13.96
C THR A 77 6.70 24.46 -14.42
N LEU A 78 6.40 23.75 -15.49
CA LEU A 78 7.26 22.76 -16.12
C LEU A 78 7.83 23.36 -17.41
N SER A 79 9.14 23.59 -17.46
CA SER A 79 9.85 23.98 -18.70
C SER A 79 10.30 22.74 -19.47
N ASN A 80 10.59 22.91 -20.77
CA ASN A 80 11.14 21.86 -21.64
C ASN A 80 10.25 20.60 -21.72
N VAL A 81 8.93 20.78 -21.73
CA VAL A 81 7.96 19.71 -21.89
C VAL A 81 7.91 19.31 -23.36
N LEU A 82 8.04 18.03 -23.68
CA LEU A 82 7.91 17.55 -25.05
C LEU A 82 6.44 17.33 -25.41
N HIS A 83 6.03 17.87 -26.55
CA HIS A 83 4.73 17.60 -27.15
C HIS A 83 4.82 16.38 -28.07
N ILE A 84 4.18 15.29 -27.65
CA ILE A 84 4.18 14.00 -28.36
C ILE A 84 2.72 13.59 -28.59
N PRO A 85 2.12 13.93 -29.75
CA PRO A 85 0.68 13.72 -29.98
C PRO A 85 0.22 12.27 -29.85
N LYS A 86 1.11 11.29 -29.98
CA LYS A 86 0.79 9.85 -29.98
C LYS A 86 0.76 9.21 -28.57
N ILE A 87 1.19 9.90 -27.51
CA ILE A 87 1.06 9.37 -26.13
C ILE A 87 -0.35 9.56 -25.57
N SER A 88 -0.74 8.74 -24.59
CA SER A 88 -2.09 8.66 -24.05
C SER A 88 -2.29 9.46 -22.76
N LYS A 89 -1.21 9.74 -22.02
CA LYS A 89 -1.22 10.47 -20.74
C LYS A 89 -0.14 11.55 -20.75
N CYS A 90 -0.40 12.67 -20.08
CA CYS A 90 0.62 13.68 -19.81
C CYS A 90 1.40 13.28 -18.55
N TYR A 91 2.72 13.23 -18.63
CA TYR A 91 3.56 12.80 -17.52
C TYR A 91 4.45 13.92 -16.98
N VAL A 92 4.55 13.97 -15.66
CA VAL A 92 5.52 14.76 -14.93
C VAL A 92 6.65 13.83 -14.49
N SER A 93 7.84 14.03 -15.03
CA SER A 93 9.05 13.31 -14.62
C SER A 93 9.40 13.64 -13.17
N VAL A 94 9.50 12.61 -12.33
CA VAL A 94 10.00 12.74 -10.95
C VAL A 94 11.47 13.19 -10.95
N ALA A 95 12.27 12.67 -11.87
CA ALA A 95 13.69 13.01 -12.00
C ALA A 95 13.90 14.51 -12.28
N LYS A 96 13.09 15.11 -13.17
CA LYS A 96 13.17 16.54 -13.48
C LYS A 96 12.62 17.44 -12.36
N LEU A 97 11.65 16.95 -11.59
CA LEU A 97 11.22 17.68 -10.39
C LEU A 97 12.32 17.72 -9.32
N ASP A 98 13.07 16.63 -9.12
CA ASP A 98 14.22 16.62 -8.22
C ASP A 98 15.32 17.62 -8.65
N ASP A 99 15.60 17.74 -9.95
CA ASP A 99 16.55 18.73 -10.47
C ASP A 99 16.16 20.18 -10.10
N LEU A 100 14.85 20.42 -9.89
CA LEU A 100 14.30 21.71 -9.48
C LEU A 100 14.14 21.85 -7.96
N GLY A 101 14.65 20.88 -7.19
CA GLY A 101 14.64 20.87 -5.73
C GLY A 101 13.31 20.48 -5.09
N TYR A 102 12.42 19.82 -5.83
CA TYR A 102 11.22 19.23 -5.25
C TYR A 102 11.55 17.86 -4.62
N ILE A 103 10.84 17.52 -3.55
CA ILE A 103 10.88 16.21 -2.92
C ILE A 103 9.56 15.50 -3.23
N ILE A 104 9.64 14.26 -3.71
CA ILE A 104 8.49 13.45 -4.08
C ILE A 104 8.44 12.22 -3.18
N SER A 105 7.35 12.05 -2.45
CA SER A 105 7.14 10.90 -1.56
C SER A 105 5.92 10.10 -1.98
N PHE A 106 6.08 8.79 -2.12
CA PHE A 106 5.01 7.83 -2.39
C PHE A 106 4.72 7.03 -1.11
N LEU A 107 3.48 7.11 -0.66
CA LEU A 107 2.94 6.53 0.56
C LEU A 107 1.72 5.66 0.19
N GLY A 108 1.97 4.41 -0.20
CA GLY A 108 0.92 3.50 -0.64
C GLY A 108 0.22 3.99 -1.91
N TRP A 109 -0.98 4.56 -1.77
CA TRP A 109 -1.80 5.05 -2.89
C TRP A 109 -1.67 6.55 -3.15
N VAL A 110 -0.89 7.27 -2.32
CA VAL A 110 -0.75 8.73 -2.40
C VAL A 110 0.68 9.11 -2.75
N GLY A 111 0.84 10.02 -3.71
CA GLY A 111 2.08 10.70 -4.03
C GLY A 111 2.01 12.15 -3.53
N VAL A 112 3.04 12.63 -2.86
CA VAL A 112 3.10 14.00 -2.32
C VAL A 112 4.32 14.70 -2.91
N ILE A 113 4.11 15.91 -3.43
CA ILE A 113 5.15 16.79 -3.95
C ILE A 113 5.35 17.90 -2.94
N THR A 114 6.58 18.07 -2.46
CA THR A 114 6.95 19.13 -1.53
C THR A 114 8.13 19.94 -2.03
N LYS A 115 8.25 21.18 -1.58
CA LYS A 115 9.42 22.03 -1.81
C LYS A 115 9.60 22.96 -0.61
N SER A 116 10.82 23.06 -0.11
CA SER A 116 11.12 23.88 1.08
C SER A 116 10.19 23.58 2.28
N GLN A 117 9.88 22.29 2.50
CA GLN A 117 8.96 21.78 3.53
C GLN A 117 7.47 22.13 3.34
N GLU A 118 7.10 22.80 2.25
CA GLU A 118 5.72 23.07 1.90
C GLU A 118 5.15 22.00 0.96
N VAL A 119 3.89 21.60 1.18
CA VAL A 119 3.16 20.72 0.25
C VAL A 119 2.70 21.52 -0.96
N ILE A 120 3.22 21.17 -2.12
CA ILE A 120 2.87 21.80 -3.39
C ILE A 120 1.64 21.13 -4.00
N GLY A 121 1.57 19.81 -3.92
CA GLY A 121 0.45 19.07 -4.50
C GLY A 121 0.47 17.60 -4.15
N LYS A 122 -0.66 16.94 -4.42
CA LYS A 122 -0.85 15.51 -4.19
C LYS A 122 -1.23 14.82 -5.50
N GLY A 123 -0.97 13.52 -5.57
CA GLY A 123 -1.46 12.63 -6.60
C GLY A 123 -1.92 11.31 -6.02
N TYR A 124 -2.79 10.63 -6.74
CA TYR A 124 -3.42 9.39 -6.28
C TYR A 124 -3.27 8.32 -7.35
N VAL A 125 -3.06 7.08 -6.92
CA VAL A 125 -3.06 5.94 -7.83
C VAL A 125 -4.42 5.81 -8.51
N VAL A 126 -4.40 5.58 -9.82
CA VAL A 126 -5.60 5.34 -10.64
C VAL A 126 -5.33 4.14 -11.56
N GLY A 127 -6.25 3.17 -11.58
CA GLY A 127 -6.14 1.96 -12.42
C GLY A 127 -5.18 0.91 -11.86
N ASP A 128 -4.24 0.46 -12.70
CA ASP A 128 -3.35 -0.70 -12.48
C ASP A 128 -2.20 -0.50 -11.46
N GLY A 129 -2.16 0.64 -10.76
CA GLY A 129 -1.27 0.81 -9.61
C GLY A 129 0.07 1.50 -9.90
N LEU A 130 0.41 1.77 -11.16
CA LEU A 130 1.79 2.14 -11.55
C LEU A 130 2.04 3.64 -11.71
N VAL A 131 0.99 4.47 -11.74
CA VAL A 131 1.11 5.93 -11.94
C VAL A 131 0.19 6.70 -11.00
N TYR A 132 0.62 7.89 -10.57
CA TYR A 132 -0.14 8.74 -9.65
C TYR A 132 -0.71 9.94 -10.41
N ARG A 133 -2.03 9.99 -10.56
CA ARG A 133 -2.74 11.12 -11.16
C ARG A 133 -2.73 12.30 -10.18
N LEU A 134 -2.20 13.44 -10.60
CA LEU A 134 -2.18 14.67 -9.81
C LEU A 134 -3.60 15.19 -9.58
N SER A 135 -3.84 15.74 -8.38
CA SER A 135 -5.08 16.42 -8.01
C SER A 135 -4.97 17.89 -8.40
N LEU A 136 -5.75 18.32 -9.40
CA LEU A 136 -5.61 19.64 -10.01
C LEU A 136 -6.82 20.53 -9.73
N LEU A 137 -6.60 21.85 -9.75
CA LEU A 137 -7.66 22.83 -9.59
C LEU A 137 -8.71 22.66 -10.69
N GLY A 138 -9.98 22.47 -10.30
CA GLY A 138 -11.10 22.27 -11.24
C GLY A 138 -11.32 20.82 -11.68
N ASP A 139 -10.50 19.87 -11.22
CA ASP A 139 -10.79 18.44 -11.42
C ASP A 139 -12.09 18.03 -10.71
N ARG A 140 -12.77 17.01 -11.24
CA ARG A 140 -13.85 16.35 -10.50
C ARG A 140 -13.27 15.72 -9.23
N PRO A 141 -14.01 15.68 -8.11
CA PRO A 141 -13.51 15.07 -6.88
C PRO A 141 -12.99 13.65 -7.15
N VAL A 142 -11.74 13.39 -6.76
CA VAL A 142 -11.00 12.14 -7.04
C VAL A 142 -11.83 10.88 -6.70
N ARG A 143 -12.67 10.95 -5.66
CA ARG A 143 -13.63 9.90 -5.27
C ARG A 143 -14.55 9.42 -6.40
N LYS A 144 -15.07 10.36 -7.21
CA LYS A 144 -15.95 10.04 -8.34
C LYS A 144 -15.18 9.45 -9.52
N MET A 145 -13.88 9.74 -9.64
CA MET A 145 -13.03 9.18 -10.69
C MET A 145 -12.63 7.74 -10.38
N ILE A 146 -12.23 7.45 -9.13
CA ILE A 146 -11.92 6.10 -8.65
C ILE A 146 -13.16 5.18 -8.76
N ALA A 147 -14.33 5.66 -8.34
CA ALA A 147 -15.58 4.89 -8.41
C ALA A 147 -16.06 4.58 -9.85
N ASN A 148 -15.77 5.46 -10.81
CA ASN A 148 -16.15 5.26 -12.21
C ASN A 148 -15.24 4.26 -12.96
N GLU A 149 -13.98 4.11 -12.52
CA GLU A 149 -13.01 3.20 -13.15
C GLU A 149 -12.93 1.83 -12.43
N HIS A 150 -13.41 1.74 -11.19
CA HIS A 150 -13.51 0.49 -10.41
C HIS A 150 -14.86 0.38 -9.66
N PRO A 151 -15.93 -0.16 -10.29
CA PRO A 151 -17.29 -0.18 -9.73
C PRO A 151 -17.52 -1.06 -8.48
N VAL A 152 -16.51 -1.80 -8.00
CA VAL A 152 -16.67 -2.84 -6.96
C VAL A 152 -15.96 -2.47 -5.64
N ALA A 153 -15.43 -1.26 -5.53
CA ALA A 153 -14.87 -0.76 -4.27
C ALA A 153 -15.93 0.09 -3.55
N ASP A 154 -16.58 -0.50 -2.53
CA ASP A 154 -17.31 0.26 -1.51
C ASP A 154 -16.32 1.17 -0.76
N TYR A 155 -16.13 2.37 -1.31
CA TYR A 155 -15.27 3.41 -0.77
C TYR A 155 -16.14 4.47 -0.12
N ASN A 156 -16.22 4.47 1.21
CA ASN A 156 -16.90 5.49 1.99
C ASN A 156 -15.89 6.31 2.81
N PRO A 157 -15.58 7.56 2.44
CA PRO A 157 -14.58 8.32 3.18
C PRO A 157 -15.28 9.49 3.86
N MET A 158 -15.72 9.31 5.09
CA MET A 158 -16.19 10.44 5.89
C MET A 158 -15.90 10.17 7.36
N HIS A 159 -14.79 10.74 7.84
CA HIS A 159 -14.87 11.53 9.05
C HIS A 159 -14.20 12.89 8.78
N LYS A 160 -15.05 13.92 8.64
CA LYS A 160 -14.66 15.29 8.91
C LYS A 160 -14.66 15.48 10.43
N GLY A 161 -13.61 16.10 10.95
CA GLY A 161 -13.65 16.86 12.20
C GLY A 161 -13.13 18.25 11.88
N ASP A 162 -13.98 19.25 12.07
CA ASP A 162 -13.65 20.67 12.00
C ASP A 162 -12.81 21.07 13.23
N ASP A 163 -11.80 21.94 13.07
CA ASP A 163 -11.54 23.15 13.89
C ASP A 163 -10.11 23.69 13.73
N ASP A 164 -10.04 25.03 13.73
CA ASP A 164 -8.89 25.91 13.70
C ASP A 164 -7.95 25.74 14.91
N ASP A 165 -6.63 25.79 14.70
CA ASP A 165 -5.75 26.84 15.25
C ASP A 165 -4.26 26.50 15.05
N VAL A 166 -3.55 27.47 14.50
CA VAL A 166 -2.10 27.46 14.30
C VAL A 166 -1.42 27.89 15.61
N ALA A 167 -0.79 26.97 16.33
CA ALA A 167 0.27 27.29 17.29
C ALA A 167 1.15 26.07 17.60
N GLY A 168 2.37 26.05 17.06
CA GLY A 168 3.36 25.04 17.45
C GLY A 168 4.46 24.85 16.42
N ILE A 169 5.37 25.82 16.32
CA ILE A 169 6.59 25.71 15.53
C ILE A 169 7.47 24.61 16.16
N GLY A 170 7.61 23.48 15.48
CA GLY A 170 8.63 22.47 15.76
C GLY A 170 8.21 21.03 15.47
N MET A 171 8.80 20.42 14.44
CA MET A 171 8.77 18.97 14.11
C MET A 171 7.40 18.29 13.87
N SER A 172 7.09 17.94 12.61
CA SER A 172 6.57 16.61 12.20
C SER A 172 6.06 16.62 10.75
N VAL A 173 6.95 16.48 9.77
CA VAL A 173 6.56 16.20 8.36
C VAL A 173 6.06 14.73 8.20
N LEU A 174 5.57 14.12 9.28
CA LEU A 174 5.25 12.68 9.36
C LEU A 174 3.92 12.36 10.05
N GLU A 175 3.09 13.33 10.41
CA GLU A 175 1.69 13.06 10.75
C GLU A 175 0.78 13.27 9.52
N LEU A 176 1.11 12.56 8.43
CA LEU A 176 0.04 12.03 7.60
C LEU A 176 -0.39 10.76 8.33
N THR A 177 -1.53 10.84 9.02
CA THR A 177 -2.17 9.74 9.74
C THR A 177 -2.01 8.45 8.95
N VAL A 178 -1.37 7.48 9.59
CA VAL A 178 -0.92 6.18 9.06
C VAL A 178 -2.11 5.29 8.63
N ASP A 179 -3.34 5.79 8.74
CA ASP A 179 -4.58 5.04 8.51
C ASP A 179 -5.00 4.94 7.04
N GLU A 180 -4.33 5.64 6.11
CA GLU A 180 -4.84 5.79 4.73
C GLU A 180 -3.86 5.38 3.61
N ALA A 181 -2.68 4.85 3.92
CA ALA A 181 -1.75 4.29 2.94
C ALA A 181 -1.84 2.76 2.93
N ASN A 182 -1.85 2.16 1.74
CA ASN A 182 -1.85 0.69 1.54
C ASN A 182 -0.95 -0.06 2.55
N ASP A 183 -1.46 -1.15 3.15
CA ASP A 183 -0.92 -1.94 4.29
C ASP A 183 0.43 -2.66 4.01
N SER A 184 1.15 -2.30 2.94
CA SER A 184 2.49 -2.83 2.65
C SER A 184 3.56 -2.22 3.56
N GLY A 185 3.28 -1.05 4.14
CA GLY A 185 4.18 -0.30 5.02
C GLY A 185 5.37 0.33 4.30
N PHE A 186 5.43 0.23 2.96
CA PHE A 186 6.54 0.80 2.19
C PHE A 186 6.31 2.26 1.81
N THR A 187 7.34 3.07 1.98
CA THR A 187 7.40 4.46 1.53
C THR A 187 8.59 4.63 0.60
N ILE A 188 8.44 5.38 -0.49
CA ILE A 188 9.55 5.72 -1.37
C ILE A 188 9.64 7.23 -1.42
N THR A 189 10.81 7.79 -1.10
CA THR A 189 11.05 9.23 -1.19
C THR A 189 12.19 9.51 -2.15
N PHE A 190 12.00 10.48 -3.04
CA PHE A 190 12.93 10.98 -4.03
C PHE A 190 13.27 12.43 -3.72
N GLY A 191 14.56 12.77 -3.75
CA GLY A 191 15.00 14.14 -3.55
C GLY A 191 16.51 14.24 -3.32
N GLY A 192 17.10 15.36 -3.70
CA GLY A 192 18.52 15.64 -3.54
C GLY A 192 19.40 14.66 -4.32
N GLY A 193 18.95 14.18 -5.49
CA GLY A 193 19.67 13.20 -6.30
C GLY A 193 19.68 11.78 -5.71
N GLN A 194 18.85 11.50 -4.71
CA GLN A 194 18.79 10.20 -4.04
C GLN A 194 17.34 9.72 -3.94
N TYR A 195 17.17 8.40 -3.79
CA TYR A 195 15.92 7.84 -3.33
C TYR A 195 16.12 6.94 -2.13
N VAL A 196 15.11 6.87 -1.28
CA VAL A 196 15.08 6.03 -0.09
C VAL A 196 13.78 5.26 -0.07
N ILE A 197 13.88 3.93 0.01
CA ILE A 197 12.74 3.05 0.28
C ILE A 197 12.80 2.69 1.77
N LYS A 198 11.70 2.91 2.48
CA LYS A 198 11.53 2.47 3.87
C LYS A 198 10.37 1.52 4.00
N GLN A 199 10.44 0.60 4.96
CA GLN A 199 9.29 -0.14 5.48
C GLN A 199 9.06 0.29 6.93
N GLY A 200 8.02 1.09 7.19
CA GLY A 200 7.91 1.86 8.43
C GLY A 200 9.12 2.80 8.61
N ASP A 201 9.77 2.75 9.77
CA ASP A 201 10.96 3.57 10.07
C ASP A 201 12.28 2.99 9.53
N VAL A 202 12.25 1.74 9.03
CA VAL A 202 13.46 1.04 8.59
C VAL A 202 13.76 1.36 7.14
N VAL A 203 14.96 1.88 6.86
CA VAL A 203 15.45 2.04 5.49
C VAL A 203 15.82 0.68 4.92
N VAL A 204 15.08 0.22 3.91
CA VAL A 204 15.31 -1.07 3.26
C VAL A 204 16.18 -0.95 2.02
N GLN A 205 16.16 0.22 1.36
CA GLN A 205 17.00 0.48 0.19
C GLN A 205 17.27 1.97 0.07
N LYS A 206 18.47 2.29 -0.43
CA LYS A 206 18.82 3.61 -0.94
C LYS A 206 19.36 3.45 -2.35
N GLY A 207 19.17 4.46 -3.16
CA GLY A 207 19.87 4.56 -4.43
C GLY A 207 20.02 6.00 -4.86
N TYR A 208 20.62 6.17 -6.02
CA TYR A 208 21.06 7.46 -6.51
C TYR A 208 20.48 7.70 -7.90
N LYS A 209 20.25 8.98 -8.18
CA LYS A 209 19.96 9.42 -9.53
C LYS A 209 21.23 9.26 -10.39
N GLY A 210 21.08 8.63 -11.55
CA GLY A 210 22.07 8.71 -12.62
C GLY A 210 21.98 10.07 -13.31
N ASP A 211 22.44 10.14 -14.55
CA ASP A 211 22.44 11.40 -15.30
C ASP A 211 21.00 11.92 -15.54
N ASP A 212 20.08 11.06 -15.98
CA ASP A 212 18.73 11.48 -16.38
C ASP A 212 17.59 10.81 -15.58
N LEU A 213 17.86 9.67 -14.94
CA LEU A 213 16.86 8.85 -14.25
C LEU A 213 17.40 8.32 -12.93
N TYR A 214 16.48 8.01 -12.01
CA TYR A 214 16.83 7.19 -10.85
C TYR A 214 17.19 5.79 -11.30
N LYS A 215 18.39 5.34 -10.93
CA LYS A 215 18.79 3.96 -11.09
C LYS A 215 18.06 3.13 -10.05
N MET A 216 16.80 2.87 -10.34
CA MET A 216 16.08 1.81 -9.68
C MET A 216 16.65 0.53 -10.24
N ASP A 217 17.65 -0.02 -9.55
CA ASP A 217 17.93 -1.44 -9.65
C ASP A 217 16.62 -2.12 -9.24
N LEU A 218 15.75 -2.37 -10.22
CA LEU A 218 14.59 -3.24 -10.10
C LEU A 218 15.16 -4.53 -9.56
N ILE A 219 15.03 -4.68 -8.25
CA ILE A 219 15.34 -5.84 -7.44
C ILE A 219 16.07 -6.89 -8.29
N LYS A 220 17.43 -6.84 -8.32
CA LYS A 220 18.13 -8.12 -8.24
C LYS A 220 17.45 -8.77 -7.06
N GLU A 221 16.74 -9.89 -7.27
CA GLU A 221 16.12 -10.66 -6.18
C GLU A 221 16.97 -10.44 -4.96
N PRO A 222 16.42 -9.80 -3.90
CA PRO A 222 17.27 -9.27 -2.85
C PRO A 222 18.13 -10.45 -2.45
N SER A 223 19.46 -10.34 -2.61
CA SER A 223 20.40 -11.42 -2.31
C SER A 223 19.91 -12.01 -1.01
N PRO A 224 19.40 -13.26 -0.96
CA PRO A 224 18.35 -13.66 -0.04
C PRO A 224 18.72 -13.13 1.32
N LEU A 225 18.07 -12.04 1.72
CA LEU A 225 18.16 -11.52 3.08
C LEU A 225 17.89 -12.76 3.89
N ALA A 226 18.90 -13.27 4.59
CA ALA A 226 18.86 -14.62 5.15
C ALA A 226 17.50 -14.79 5.82
N LYS A 227 16.60 -15.50 5.14
CA LYS A 227 15.20 -15.45 5.52
C LYS A 227 15.15 -16.06 6.90
N VAL A 228 14.50 -15.39 7.84
CA VAL A 228 14.29 -16.00 9.14
C VAL A 228 13.19 -17.03 8.94
N VAL A 229 13.61 -18.26 8.66
CA VAL A 229 12.71 -19.39 8.44
C VAL A 229 12.30 -19.92 9.80
N HIS A 230 11.02 -19.79 10.11
CA HIS A 230 10.42 -20.39 11.29
C HIS A 230 9.91 -21.77 10.91
N HIS A 231 10.42 -22.81 11.56
CA HIS A 231 9.92 -24.17 11.43
C HIS A 231 8.75 -24.36 12.40
N GLU A 232 7.56 -23.92 11.98
CA GLU A 232 6.37 -23.89 12.82
C GLU A 232 5.26 -24.70 12.14
N THR A 233 4.56 -25.50 12.92
CA THR A 233 3.37 -26.21 12.43
C THR A 233 2.19 -25.26 12.52
N ILE A 234 1.62 -24.85 11.38
CA ILE A 234 0.36 -24.10 11.32
C ILE A 234 -0.65 -24.98 10.56
N GLY A 235 -1.68 -25.46 11.27
CA GLY A 235 -2.72 -26.28 10.66
C GLY A 235 -3.58 -25.42 9.73
N LEU A 236 -3.45 -25.61 8.43
CA LEU A 236 -4.37 -25.07 7.43
C LEU A 236 -5.26 -26.22 6.96
N PHE A 237 -6.57 -26.09 7.17
CA PHE A 237 -7.57 -26.99 6.59
C PHE A 237 -8.32 -26.26 5.49
N GLY A 238 -8.19 -26.76 4.27
CA GLY A 238 -9.18 -26.61 3.20
C GLY A 238 -9.27 -25.24 2.51
N ILE A 239 -9.22 -25.28 1.18
CA ILE A 239 -9.62 -24.18 0.31
C ILE A 239 -11.13 -23.97 0.51
N GLU A 240 -11.53 -22.93 1.23
CA GLU A 240 -12.93 -22.50 1.33
C GLU A 240 -13.31 -21.55 0.19
N HIS A 241 -14.60 -21.51 -0.13
CA HIS A 241 -15.15 -20.62 -1.15
C HIS A 241 -14.85 -19.14 -0.78
N PRO A 242 -14.36 -18.30 -1.71
CA PRO A 242 -13.88 -16.93 -1.43
C PRO A 242 -14.89 -16.01 -0.72
N GLU A 243 -16.19 -16.24 -0.89
CA GLU A 243 -17.24 -15.45 -0.24
C GLU A 243 -17.45 -15.81 1.24
N LEU A 244 -17.24 -17.08 1.62
CA LEU A 244 -17.25 -17.50 3.03
C LEU A 244 -16.00 -17.02 3.78
N THR A 245 -14.87 -16.88 3.06
CA THR A 245 -13.60 -16.33 3.55
C THR A 245 -13.74 -14.90 4.10
N LYS A 246 -14.53 -14.04 3.46
CA LYS A 246 -14.73 -12.65 3.91
C LYS A 246 -15.57 -12.55 5.20
N ALA A 247 -16.64 -13.33 5.32
CA ALA A 247 -17.50 -13.32 6.50
C ALA A 247 -16.85 -13.95 7.74
N ARG A 248 -15.84 -14.83 7.54
CA ARG A 248 -15.20 -15.63 8.60
C ARG A 248 -13.76 -15.21 8.91
N ALA A 249 -13.23 -14.20 8.24
CA ALA A 249 -11.83 -13.76 8.36
C ALA A 249 -11.41 -13.43 9.81
N ARG A 250 -12.35 -13.03 10.69
CA ARG A 250 -12.08 -12.68 12.10
C ARG A 250 -12.31 -13.84 13.09
N GLY A 251 -12.65 -15.03 12.60
CA GLY A 251 -12.87 -16.21 13.45
C GLY A 251 -11.57 -16.76 14.04
N TRP A 252 -11.58 -17.10 15.33
CA TRP A 252 -10.44 -17.66 16.05
C TRP A 252 -10.64 -19.15 16.35
N TYR A 253 -9.81 -20.00 15.75
CA TYR A 253 -9.94 -21.45 15.81
C TYR A 253 -8.85 -22.07 16.66
N VAL A 254 -9.22 -22.96 17.58
CA VAL A 254 -8.27 -23.63 18.46
C VAL A 254 -7.76 -24.90 17.78
N LEU A 255 -6.45 -24.94 17.53
CA LEU A 255 -5.81 -26.02 16.77
C LEU A 255 -4.72 -26.69 17.62
N ALA A 256 -4.86 -28.00 17.80
CA ALA A 256 -3.96 -28.81 18.62
C ALA A 256 -2.54 -28.90 18.03
N ARG A 257 -2.44 -28.93 16.70
CA ARG A 257 -1.17 -29.07 15.97
C ARG A 257 -0.44 -27.74 15.78
N CYS A 258 -1.13 -26.60 15.98
CA CYS A 258 -0.48 -25.30 15.81
C CYS A 258 0.59 -25.07 16.88
N THR A 259 1.80 -24.68 16.47
CA THR A 259 2.90 -24.31 17.40
C THR A 259 2.89 -22.82 17.74
N ARG A 260 2.16 -22.01 16.97
CA ARG A 260 2.01 -20.55 17.16
C ARG A 260 0.55 -20.10 17.11
N HIS A 261 0.28 -18.99 17.78
CA HIS A 261 -0.91 -18.20 17.48
C HIS A 261 -0.69 -17.43 16.18
N VAL A 262 -1.69 -17.39 15.32
CA VAL A 262 -1.63 -16.69 14.04
C VAL A 262 -2.88 -15.83 13.85
N CYS A 263 -2.67 -14.61 13.42
CA CYS A 263 -3.69 -13.64 13.07
C CYS A 263 -3.53 -13.28 11.60
N ASN A 264 -4.63 -13.08 10.88
CA ASN A 264 -4.62 -12.70 9.47
C ASN A 264 -4.87 -11.21 9.22
N SER A 265 -5.15 -10.43 10.27
CA SER A 265 -5.44 -9.01 10.13
C SER A 265 -4.67 -8.16 11.15
N ARG A 266 -4.17 -7.03 10.67
CA ARG A 266 -3.31 -6.10 11.42
C ARG A 266 -4.06 -5.34 12.50
N ASP A 267 -5.33 -5.02 12.27
CA ASP A 267 -6.18 -4.21 13.16
C ASP A 267 -6.47 -4.92 14.50
N MET A 268 -6.40 -6.25 14.54
CA MET A 268 -6.63 -7.05 15.75
C MET A 268 -5.48 -6.99 16.79
N PHE A 269 -4.36 -6.35 16.45
CA PHE A 269 -3.18 -6.26 17.32
C PHE A 269 -3.20 -4.98 18.16
N VAL A 270 -3.06 -5.13 19.48
CA VAL A 270 -2.92 -3.99 20.42
C VAL A 270 -1.50 -3.46 20.51
N ASP A 271 -0.51 -4.30 20.20
CA ASP A 271 0.87 -3.92 19.94
C ASP A 271 1.36 -4.70 18.73
N TYR A 272 2.28 -4.10 17.97
CA TYR A 272 2.73 -4.68 16.72
C TYR A 272 4.17 -4.32 16.42
N ARG A 273 4.94 -5.33 16.03
CA ARG A 273 6.28 -5.19 15.49
C ARG A 273 6.30 -5.76 14.07
N PRO A 274 6.55 -4.92 13.04
CA PRO A 274 6.76 -5.40 11.69
C PRO A 274 7.91 -6.40 11.60
N ALA A 275 7.81 -7.36 10.69
CA ALA A 275 8.85 -8.33 10.39
C ALA A 275 9.03 -8.44 8.87
N THR A 276 10.25 -8.24 8.40
CA THR A 276 10.59 -8.27 6.97
C THR A 276 11.48 -9.48 6.69
N GLY A 277 11.15 -10.27 5.67
CA GLY A 277 11.94 -11.46 5.30
C GLY A 277 11.75 -12.66 6.25
N HIS A 278 10.69 -12.67 7.06
CA HIS A 278 10.31 -13.82 7.88
C HIS A 278 9.32 -14.70 7.11
N GLU A 279 9.50 -16.01 7.18
CA GLU A 279 8.57 -16.98 6.60
C GLU A 279 8.37 -18.17 7.52
N VAL A 280 7.22 -18.81 7.42
CA VAL A 280 6.92 -20.09 8.06
C VAL A 280 6.86 -21.16 6.97
N VAL A 281 7.53 -22.28 7.21
CA VAL A 281 7.33 -23.50 6.42
C VAL A 281 6.17 -24.27 7.04
N LEU A 282 5.10 -24.45 6.27
CA LEU A 282 3.88 -25.16 6.67
C LEU A 282 4.07 -26.69 6.61
N GLU A 283 3.05 -27.45 7.04
CA GLU A 283 3.11 -28.93 7.00
C GLU A 283 3.12 -29.50 5.57
N ASP A 284 2.61 -28.77 4.59
CA ASP A 284 2.55 -29.13 3.17
C ASP A 284 3.75 -28.58 2.37
N ASP A 285 4.84 -28.22 3.05
CA ASP A 285 6.06 -27.60 2.52
C ASP A 285 5.85 -26.22 1.86
N ASN A 286 4.63 -25.66 1.89
CA ASN A 286 4.39 -24.31 1.43
C ASN A 286 5.03 -23.28 2.37
N ARG A 287 5.56 -22.20 1.78
CA ARG A 287 6.16 -21.09 2.53
C ARG A 287 5.22 -19.91 2.56
N VAL A 288 4.92 -19.43 3.76
CA VAL A 288 4.03 -18.27 3.96
C VAL A 288 4.76 -17.16 4.67
N ALA A 289 4.60 -15.94 4.18
CA ALA A 289 5.23 -14.75 4.75
C ALA A 289 4.64 -14.41 6.13
N VAL A 290 5.52 -14.06 7.06
CA VAL A 290 5.17 -13.43 8.34
C VAL A 290 5.54 -11.96 8.24
N VAL A 291 4.53 -11.08 8.25
CA VAL A 291 4.73 -9.63 8.04
C VAL A 291 4.87 -8.84 9.35
N GLY A 292 4.65 -9.51 10.48
CA GLY A 292 4.88 -8.95 11.80
C GLY A 292 4.40 -9.87 12.91
N TYR A 293 4.53 -9.39 14.14
CA TYR A 293 4.03 -10.08 15.33
C TYR A 293 3.74 -9.10 16.45
N GLY A 294 2.91 -9.53 17.40
CA GLY A 294 2.52 -8.68 18.51
C GLY A 294 1.57 -9.37 19.47
N THR A 295 0.74 -8.56 20.14
CA THR A 295 -0.28 -9.04 21.07
C THR A 295 -1.67 -8.81 20.52
N VAL A 296 -2.53 -9.82 20.65
CA VAL A 296 -3.95 -9.74 20.33
C VAL A 296 -4.76 -9.92 21.62
N LYS A 297 -5.78 -9.08 21.82
CA LYS A 297 -6.73 -9.21 22.93
C LYS A 297 -8.08 -9.62 22.37
N LEU A 298 -8.56 -10.79 22.78
CA LEU A 298 -9.86 -11.33 22.37
C LEU A 298 -10.86 -11.12 23.48
N GLN A 299 -11.90 -10.34 23.19
CA GLN A 299 -13.05 -10.18 24.08
C GLN A 299 -13.94 -11.43 23.94
N LEU A 300 -13.96 -12.28 24.95
CA LEU A 300 -14.70 -13.54 24.92
C LEU A 300 -16.18 -13.30 25.23
N THR A 301 -17.05 -14.20 24.76
CA THR A 301 -18.51 -14.15 25.02
C THR A 301 -18.88 -14.24 26.50
N THR A 302 -17.95 -14.70 27.34
CA THR A 302 -18.07 -14.71 28.82
C THR A 302 -17.83 -13.33 29.45
N GLY A 303 -17.47 -12.31 28.66
CA GLY A 303 -17.05 -10.99 29.12
C GLY A 303 -15.58 -10.91 29.57
N LYS A 304 -14.83 -12.01 29.53
CA LYS A 304 -13.39 -12.03 29.87
C LYS A 304 -12.53 -11.70 28.66
N VAL A 305 -11.31 -11.20 28.90
CA VAL A 305 -10.33 -10.92 27.84
C VAL A 305 -9.23 -11.97 27.84
N LEU A 306 -9.05 -12.65 26.71
CA LEU A 306 -7.91 -13.53 26.46
C LEU A 306 -6.82 -12.76 25.71
N THR A 307 -5.66 -12.60 26.35
CA THR A 307 -4.51 -11.89 25.77
C THR A 307 -3.50 -12.89 25.19
N LEU A 308 -3.42 -12.96 23.86
CA LEU A 308 -2.46 -13.80 23.14
C LEU A 308 -1.21 -12.98 22.82
N LYS A 309 -0.04 -13.42 23.27
CA LYS A 309 1.24 -12.73 23.03
C LYS A 309 2.05 -13.41 21.93
N LYS A 310 2.95 -12.66 21.28
CA LYS A 310 3.85 -13.15 20.21
C LYS A 310 3.10 -13.85 19.06
N VAL A 311 1.91 -13.33 18.75
CA VAL A 311 1.04 -13.80 17.67
C VAL A 311 1.67 -13.41 16.34
N PHE A 312 1.78 -14.34 15.39
CA PHE A 312 2.25 -14.02 14.04
C PHE A 312 1.14 -13.37 13.22
N HIS A 313 1.48 -12.33 12.47
CA HIS A 313 0.61 -11.75 11.46
C HIS A 313 0.97 -12.34 10.09
N MET A 314 0.02 -13.05 9.49
CA MET A 314 0.16 -13.75 8.22
C MET A 314 -1.08 -13.45 7.36
N PRO A 315 -1.08 -12.41 6.52
CA PRO A 315 -2.27 -11.93 5.82
C PRO A 315 -2.92 -12.94 4.86
N THR A 316 -2.13 -13.91 4.38
CA THR A 316 -2.59 -14.90 3.40
C THR A 316 -3.32 -16.09 4.03
N ILE A 317 -3.34 -16.21 5.36
CA ILE A 317 -4.09 -17.27 6.03
C ILE A 317 -5.55 -16.85 6.23
N VAL A 318 -6.48 -17.77 5.99
CA VAL A 318 -7.91 -17.45 5.97
C VAL A 318 -8.53 -17.39 7.36
N LYS A 319 -8.06 -18.22 8.29
CA LYS A 319 -8.64 -18.41 9.63
C LYS A 319 -7.59 -18.11 10.71
N CYS A 320 -7.91 -17.26 11.69
CA CYS A 320 -6.99 -17.02 12.80
C CYS A 320 -6.86 -18.28 13.67
N CYS A 321 -5.64 -18.58 14.10
CA CYS A 321 -5.31 -19.82 14.79
C CYS A 321 -4.87 -19.54 16.22
N ILE A 322 -5.45 -20.28 17.16
CA ILE A 322 -5.00 -20.36 18.55
C ILE A 322 -4.31 -21.71 18.74
N SER A 323 -3.01 -21.69 19.00
CA SER A 323 -2.27 -22.88 19.40
C SER A 323 -2.75 -23.37 20.77
N ALA A 324 -3.29 -24.59 20.82
CA ALA A 324 -3.67 -25.23 22.08
C ALA A 324 -2.44 -25.45 22.98
N LYS A 325 -1.29 -25.78 22.37
CA LYS A 325 -0.01 -25.91 23.08
C LYS A 325 0.38 -24.59 23.77
N LYS A 326 0.28 -23.45 23.08
CA LYS A 326 0.60 -22.13 23.65
C LYS A 326 -0.40 -21.71 24.73
N LEU A 327 -1.68 -22.01 24.56
CA LEU A 327 -2.66 -21.82 25.64
C LEU A 327 -2.27 -22.59 26.91
N LYS A 328 -1.85 -23.85 26.77
CA LYS A 328 -1.37 -24.66 27.89
C LYS A 328 -0.12 -24.07 28.55
N GLU A 329 0.84 -23.62 27.76
CA GLU A 329 2.04 -22.92 28.27
C GLU A 329 1.68 -21.63 29.03
N MET A 330 0.57 -20.99 28.70
CA MET A 330 0.03 -19.81 29.40
C MET A 330 -0.81 -20.16 30.65
N GLY A 331 -0.92 -21.45 31.00
CA GLY A 331 -1.69 -21.92 32.16
C GLY A 331 -3.19 -22.05 31.93
N PHE A 332 -3.63 -22.09 30.66
CA PHE A 332 -5.01 -22.40 30.31
C PHE A 332 -5.19 -23.88 30.00
N SER A 333 -6.36 -24.42 30.31
CA SER A 333 -6.78 -25.77 29.92
C SER A 333 -7.83 -25.67 28.82
N LEU A 334 -7.66 -26.44 27.74
CA LEU A 334 -8.68 -26.62 26.71
C LEU A 334 -9.46 -27.90 27.01
N CYS A 335 -10.77 -27.80 27.05
CA CYS A 335 -11.67 -28.90 27.38
C CYS A 335 -12.75 -29.02 26.30
N PHE A 336 -13.31 -30.22 26.20
CA PHE A 336 -14.34 -30.57 25.22
C PHE A 336 -15.43 -31.39 25.89
N ASP A 337 -16.66 -31.17 25.49
CA ASP A 337 -17.84 -31.93 25.92
C ASP A 337 -18.84 -32.05 24.76
N ALA A 338 -20.08 -32.42 25.07
CA ALA A 338 -21.14 -32.56 24.08
C ALA A 338 -21.58 -31.21 23.46
N GLU A 339 -21.32 -30.08 24.13
CA GLU A 339 -21.76 -28.75 23.69
C GLU A 339 -20.69 -28.02 22.86
N GLY A 340 -19.43 -28.43 22.96
CA GLY A 340 -18.36 -27.91 22.10
C GLY A 340 -16.99 -27.93 22.78
N CYS A 341 -16.35 -26.76 22.84
CA CYS A 341 -15.09 -26.58 23.54
C CYS A 341 -15.15 -25.40 24.51
N TYR A 342 -14.30 -25.42 25.53
CA TYR A 342 -14.16 -24.27 26.43
C TYR A 342 -12.74 -24.18 26.97
N VAL A 343 -12.34 -22.96 27.31
CA VAL A 343 -11.03 -22.63 27.85
C VAL A 343 -11.19 -22.32 29.34
N LYS A 344 -10.38 -22.95 30.18
CA LYS A 344 -10.32 -22.75 31.64
C LYS A 344 -9.00 -22.13 32.09
N LYS A 345 -9.02 -21.42 33.20
CA LYS A 345 -7.82 -21.03 33.97
C LYS A 345 -8.04 -21.44 35.43
N GLY A 346 -7.35 -22.49 35.87
CA GLY A 346 -7.75 -23.23 37.07
C GLY A 346 -9.14 -23.84 36.87
N ASP A 347 -10.04 -23.67 37.84
CA ASP A 347 -11.40 -24.21 37.78
C ASP A 347 -12.40 -23.29 37.05
N GLN A 348 -12.00 -22.06 36.73
CA GLN A 348 -12.88 -21.08 36.10
C GLN A 348 -12.88 -21.22 34.57
N ILE A 349 -14.07 -21.33 33.98
CA ILE A 349 -14.25 -21.19 32.53
C ILE A 349 -14.08 -19.72 32.16
N VAL A 350 -13.14 -19.44 31.27
CA VAL A 350 -12.83 -18.10 30.78
C VAL A 350 -13.39 -17.85 29.38
N GLY A 351 -13.64 -18.89 28.58
CA GLY A 351 -14.17 -18.76 27.23
C GLY A 351 -14.91 -20.00 26.77
N ASN A 352 -16.00 -19.81 26.03
CA ASN A 352 -16.75 -20.87 25.39
C ASN A 352 -16.43 -20.87 23.89
N GLY A 353 -16.49 -22.04 23.27
CA GLY A 353 -16.32 -22.25 21.85
C GLY A 353 -17.25 -23.34 21.35
N PHE A 354 -17.46 -23.34 20.04
CA PHE A 354 -18.41 -24.21 19.35
C PHE A 354 -17.74 -24.85 18.14
N VAL A 355 -18.35 -25.91 17.62
CA VAL A 355 -17.88 -26.55 16.39
C VAL A 355 -18.42 -25.78 15.19
N GLU A 356 -17.53 -25.36 14.30
CA GLU A 356 -17.82 -24.72 13.02
C GLU A 356 -16.97 -25.39 11.94
N ASP A 357 -17.63 -25.99 10.94
CA ASP A 357 -16.98 -26.73 9.84
C ASP A 357 -15.98 -27.80 10.30
N GLY A 358 -16.32 -28.52 11.38
CA GLY A 358 -15.47 -29.54 11.98
C GLY A 358 -14.26 -29.01 12.75
N LEU A 359 -14.15 -27.69 12.94
CA LEU A 359 -13.12 -27.03 13.75
C LEU A 359 -13.73 -26.39 14.99
N PHE A 360 -12.92 -26.25 16.05
CA PHE A 360 -13.35 -25.59 17.28
C PHE A 360 -13.09 -24.08 17.20
N ARG A 361 -14.14 -23.29 17.09
CA ARG A 361 -14.09 -21.82 17.08
C ARG A 361 -14.38 -21.26 18.47
N LEU A 362 -13.53 -20.36 18.94
CA LEU A 362 -13.74 -19.66 20.21
C LEU A 362 -14.76 -18.53 20.01
N GLY A 363 -15.69 -18.40 20.95
CA GLY A 363 -16.67 -17.31 20.99
C GLY A 363 -15.99 -16.00 21.36
N VAL A 364 -15.77 -15.15 20.35
CA VAL A 364 -15.23 -13.80 20.49
C VAL A 364 -16.30 -12.80 20.08
N ILE A 365 -16.45 -11.74 20.86
CA ILE A 365 -17.36 -10.61 20.57
C ILE A 365 -16.66 -9.73 19.53
N ASP A 366 -17.28 -9.54 18.37
CA ASP A 366 -16.77 -8.63 17.33
C ASP A 366 -17.43 -7.26 17.53
N GLU A 367 -16.65 -6.24 17.91
CA GLU A 367 -17.16 -4.89 18.23
C GLU A 367 -17.84 -4.21 17.01
N LEU A 368 -17.64 -4.73 15.79
CA LEU A 368 -18.25 -4.25 14.55
C LEU A 368 -19.58 -4.92 14.17
N SER A 369 -20.06 -5.90 14.96
CA SER A 369 -21.33 -6.60 14.72
C SER A 369 -22.55 -5.92 15.38
N GLY A 370 -22.39 -4.69 15.85
CA GLY A 370 -23.48 -3.84 16.33
C GLY A 370 -24.32 -3.29 15.16
N GLY A 371 -25.27 -4.09 14.67
CA GLY A 371 -26.18 -3.63 13.61
C GLY A 371 -27.24 -4.64 13.20
N ASN A 372 -28.11 -5.03 14.14
CA ASN A 372 -29.55 -5.29 13.96
C ASN A 372 -30.08 -6.15 15.12
N GLN A 373 -30.46 -5.49 16.20
CA GLN A 373 -31.53 -5.95 17.07
C GLN A 373 -32.43 -4.76 17.39
N ALA A 374 -33.51 -4.65 16.61
CA ALA A 374 -34.82 -4.14 17.02
C ALA A 374 -35.83 -4.62 15.98
#